data_AF-A0A5N9CBE1-F1
#
_entry.id   AF-A0A5N9CBE1-F1
#
_cell.length_a   1.000
_cell.length_b   1.000
_cell.length_c   1.000
_cell.angle_alpha   90.00
_cell.angle_beta   90.00
_cell.angle_gamma   90.00
#
_symmetry.space_group_name_H-M   'P 1'
#
loop_
_entity.id
_entity.type
_entity.pdbx_description
1 polymer ?
#
loop_
_entity_poly.entity_id
_entity_poly.type
_entity_poly.pdbx_seq_one_letter_code
_entity_poly.pdbx_strand_id
1 'polypeptide(L)' 'MWTEYKRVEGRIVAEMWKSLYEGEGLPCRLLPDKIEDWDNEFAEFRVCVPVGREHVAEEIERKV' A
#
# COMPACT_ATOMS: atom_id res chain seq x y z
N MET A 1 2.13 -14.85 1.21
CA MET A 1 0.77 -14.44 1.64
C MET A 1 0.83 -12.93 1.93
N TRP A 2 -0.22 -12.17 1.62
CA TRP A 2 -0.26 -10.70 1.76
C TRP A 2 -1.21 -10.33 2.91
N THR A 3 -0.88 -9.29 3.68
CA THR A 3 -1.74 -8.74 4.74
C THR A 3 -2.04 -7.27 4.49
N GLU A 4 -3.24 -6.82 4.86
CA GLU A 4 -3.58 -5.40 4.84
C GLU A 4 -2.77 -4.68 5.92
N TYR A 5 -2.04 -3.65 5.52
CA TYR A 5 -1.23 -2.85 6.43
C TYR A 5 -1.84 -1.47 6.65
N LYS A 6 -2.31 -0.81 5.57
CA LYS A 6 -2.99 0.48 5.66
C LYS A 6 -4.03 0.67 4.56
N ARG A 7 -4.91 1.63 4.77
CA ARG A 7 -5.90 2.09 3.80
C ARG A 7 -5.65 3.55 3.48
N VAL A 8 -5.78 3.91 2.21
CA VAL A 8 -5.56 5.28 1.75
C VAL A 8 -6.62 5.64 0.72
N GLU A 9 -7.06 6.89 0.79
CA GLU A 9 -7.98 7.44 -0.19
C GLU A 9 -7.21 7.91 -1.43
N GLY A 10 -7.64 7.42 -2.57
CA GLY A 10 -7.18 7.82 -3.87
C GLY A 10 -6.00 7.03 -4.42
N ARG A 11 -6.05 6.78 -5.73
CA ARG A 11 -5.09 5.93 -6.45
C ARG A 11 -3.68 6.49 -6.42
N ILE A 12 -3.54 7.81 -6.58
CA ILE A 12 -2.23 8.48 -6.60
C ILE A 12 -1.50 8.27 -5.27
N VAL A 13 -2.19 8.48 -4.15
CA VAL A 13 -1.62 8.29 -2.81
C VAL A 13 -1.23 6.83 -2.59
N ALA A 14 -2.07 5.89 -3.03
CA ALA A 14 -1.78 4.47 -2.97
C ALA A 14 -0.49 4.09 -3.74
N GLU A 15 -0.35 4.58 -4.97
CA GLU A 15 0.84 4.35 -5.80
C GLU A 15 2.10 5.01 -5.22
N MET A 16 1.97 6.16 -4.54
CA MET A 16 3.07 6.78 -3.81
C MET A 16 3.56 5.89 -2.67
N TRP A 17 2.65 5.36 -1.84
CA TRP A 17 3.01 4.43 -0.77
C TRP A 17 3.70 3.17 -1.29
N LYS A 18 3.15 2.60 -2.37
CA LYS A 18 3.76 1.46 -3.04
C LYS A 18 5.19 1.77 -3.50
N SER A 19 5.38 2.92 -4.17
CA SER A 19 6.70 3.34 -4.66
C SER A 19 7.70 3.56 -3.52
N LEU A 20 7.25 4.13 -2.39
CA LEU A 20 8.09 4.31 -1.20
C LEU A 20 8.54 2.96 -0.62
N TYR A 21 7.61 2.04 -0.40
CA TYR A 21 7.94 0.73 0.16
C TYR A 21 8.82 -0.10 -0.78
N GLU A 22 8.50 -0.13 -2.07
CA GLU A 22 9.31 -0.86 -3.06
C GLU A 22 10.70 -0.24 -3.24
N GLY A 23 10.84 1.08 -3.09
CA GLY A 23 12.13 1.78 -3.10
C GLY A 23 13.07 1.35 -1.95
N GLU A 24 12.51 1.03 -0.78
CA GLU A 24 13.24 0.49 0.38
C GLU A 24 13.35 -1.05 0.37
N GLY A 25 12.89 -1.71 -0.70
CA GLY A 25 12.95 -3.17 -0.86
C GLY A 25 11.85 -3.96 -0.16
N LEU A 26 10.78 -3.29 0.30
CA LEU A 26 9.58 -3.94 0.82
C LEU A 26 8.55 -4.10 -0.32
N PRO A 27 8.36 -5.31 -0.87
CA PRO A 27 7.39 -5.50 -1.95
C PRO A 27 5.98 -5.17 -1.45
N CYS A 28 5.24 -4.38 -2.21
CA CYS A 28 3.95 -3.84 -1.82
C CYS A 28 2.89 -4.13 -2.88
N ARG A 29 1.67 -4.44 -2.45
CA ARG A 29 0.52 -4.69 -3.34
C ARG A 29 -0.61 -3.72 -2.99
N LEU A 30 -1.23 -3.14 -4.01
CA LEU A 30 -2.42 -2.31 -3.85
C LEU A 30 -3.66 -3.09 -4.29
N LEU A 31 -4.74 -2.95 -3.52
CA LEU A 31 -6.03 -3.57 -3.80
C LEU A 31 -7.14 -2.56 -3.49
N PRO A 32 -7.95 -2.14 -4.48
CA PRO A 32 -9.16 -1.39 -4.17
C PRO A 32 -10.16 -2.26 -3.40
N ASP A 33 -11.19 -1.64 -2.84
CA ASP A 33 -12.28 -2.38 -2.20
C ASP A 33 -13.05 -3.23 -3.23
N LYS A 34 -13.32 -2.66 -4.40
CA LYS A 34 -13.94 -3.34 -5.55
C LYS A 34 -13.03 -3.29 -6.77
N ILE A 35 -13.06 -4.33 -7.60
CA ILE A 35 -12.24 -4.41 -8.81
C ILE A 35 -12.59 -3.29 -9.80
N GLU A 36 -13.85 -2.86 -9.84
CA GLU A 36 -14.37 -1.80 -10.70
C GLU A 36 -13.79 -0.41 -10.35
N ASP A 37 -13.35 -0.22 -9.11
CA ASP A 37 -12.79 1.04 -8.60
C ASP A 37 -11.31 1.24 -8.99
N TRP A 38 -10.71 0.33 -9.78
CA TRP A 38 -9.31 0.46 -10.17
C TRP A 38 -9.01 1.74 -10.96
N ASP A 39 -9.97 2.19 -11.78
CA ASP A 39 -9.87 3.42 -12.58
C ASP A 39 -10.37 4.67 -11.83
N ASN A 40 -11.00 4.47 -10.66
CA ASN A 40 -11.51 5.56 -9.84
C ASN A 40 -10.37 6.19 -9.02
N GLU A 41 -9.96 7.39 -9.40
CA GLU A 41 -8.89 8.13 -8.74
C GLU A 41 -9.16 8.44 -7.27
N PHE A 42 -10.42 8.45 -6.85
CA PHE A 42 -10.88 8.78 -5.49
C PHE A 42 -11.26 7.55 -4.66
N ALA A 43 -11.14 6.35 -5.21
CA ALA A 43 -11.46 5.13 -4.48
C ALA A 43 -10.50 4.87 -3.32
N GLU A 44 -10.97 4.14 -2.31
CA GLU A 44 -10.13 3.66 -1.21
C GLU A 44 -9.31 2.44 -1.66
N PHE A 45 -8.00 2.49 -1.43
CA PHE A 45 -7.06 1.41 -1.71
C PHE A 45 -6.47 0.86 -0.43
N ARG A 46 -6.42 -0.46 -0.35
CA ARG A 46 -5.67 -1.22 0.65
C ARG A 46 -4.24 -1.40 0.18
N VAL A 47 -3.31 -0.95 0.99
CA VAL A 47 -1.89 -1.17 0.83
C VAL A 47 -1.52 -2.41 1.62
N CYS A 48 -1.05 -3.43 0.92
CA CYS A 48 -0.74 -4.73 1.46
C CYS A 48 0.76 -5.00 1.42
N VAL A 49 1.27 -5.58 2.51
CA VAL A 49 2.67 -6.00 2.65
C VAL A 49 2.74 -7.52 2.85
N PRO A 50 3.91 -8.16 2.70
CA PRO A 50 4.07 -9.57 2.99
C PRO A 50 3.79 -9.83 4.47
N VAL A 51 3.04 -10.89 4.76
CA VAL A 51 2.79 -11.34 6.14
C VAL A 51 4.12 -11.47 6.89
N GLY A 52 4.20 -10.89 8.10
CA GLY A 52 5.40 -10.91 8.93
C GLY A 52 6.45 -9.84 8.58
N ARG A 53 6.17 -8.97 7.59
CA ARG A 53 6.99 -7.79 7.27
C ARG A 53 6.31 -6.46 7.60
N GLU A 54 5.25 -6.48 8.40
CA GLU A 54 4.53 -5.28 8.87
C GLU A 54 5.47 -4.31 9.61
N HIS A 55 6.31 -4.84 10.50
CA HIS A 55 7.34 -4.05 11.19
C HIS A 55 8.34 -3.33 10.27
N VAL A 56 8.56 -3.84 9.04
CA VAL A 56 9.43 -3.15 8.07
C VAL A 56 8.72 -1.93 7.50
N ALA A 57 7.40 -2.04 7.24
CA ALA A 57 6.59 -0.92 6.80
C ALA A 57 6.54 0.19 7.87
N GLU A 58 6.40 -0.18 9.14
CA GLU A 58 6.43 0.74 10.27
C GLU A 58 7.79 1.48 10.34
N GLU A 59 8.90 0.77 10.21
CA GLU A 59 10.23 1.38 10.25
C GLU A 59 10.51 2.29 9.04
N ILE A 60 9.96 1.98 7.86
CA ILE A 60 10.05 2.86 6.68
C ILE A 60 9.27 4.16 6.93
N GLU A 61 8.03 4.06 7.43
CA GLU A 61 7.20 5.23 7.74
C GLU A 61 7.81 6.14 8.80
N ARG A 62 8.54 5.59 9.78
CA ARG A 62 9.23 6.38 10.80
C ARG A 62 10.39 7.21 10.25
N LYS A 63 10.92 6.90 9.06
CA LYS A 63 12.00 7.65 8.41
C LYS A 63 11.48 8.80 7.53
N VAL A 64 10.21 8.76 7.14
CA VAL A 64 9.57 9.69 6.21
C VAL A 64 8.97 10.90 6.92
#